data_AF-A0A392S4T6-F1
#
_entry.id   AF-A0A392S4T6-F1
#
_cell.length_a   1.000
_cell.length_b   1.000
_cell.length_c   1.000
_cell.angle_alpha   90.00
_cell.angle_beta   90.00
_cell.angle_gamma   90.00
#
_symmetry.space_group_name_H-M   'P 1'
#
loop_
_entity.id
_entity.type
_entity.pdbx_description
1 polymer ?
#
loop_
_entity_poly.entity_id
_entity_poly.type
_entity_poly.pdbx_seq_one_letter_code
_entity_poly.pdbx_strand_id
1 'polypeptide(L)' 'MPGLDRILVEHRLPLKVGKKPVKQNPRQFAPEVVEKIKAEIQRLLDAKFIRTA' A
#
# COMPACT_ATOMS: atom_id res chain seq x y z
N MET A 1 12.08 -1.73 1.91
CA MET A 1 12.19 -1.21 3.29
C MET A 1 13.45 -0.36 3.38
N PRO A 2 13.42 0.81 4.04
CA PRO A 2 14.62 1.65 4.19
C PRO A 2 15.72 0.84 4.89
N GLY A 3 16.92 0.80 4.32
CA GLY A 3 18.07 0.13 4.92
C GLY A 3 18.17 -1.39 4.73
N LEU A 4 17.23 -2.04 4.03
CA LEU A 4 17.34 -3.46 3.67
C LEU A 4 17.69 -3.64 2.19
N ASP A 5 18.42 -4.71 1.89
CA ASP A 5 18.78 -5.08 0.52
C ASP A 5 17.51 -5.36 -0.30
N ARG A 6 17.42 -4.71 -1.45
CA ARG A 6 16.29 -4.84 -2.39
C ARG A 6 16.22 -6.25 -2.97
N ILE A 7 17.36 -6.92 -3.17
CA ILE A 7 17.39 -8.28 -3.72
C ILE A 7 16.70 -9.26 -2.75
N LEU A 8 16.83 -9.04 -1.45
CA LEU A 8 16.21 -9.88 -0.42
C LEU A 8 14.72 -9.57 -0.23
N VAL A 9 14.34 -8.28 -0.27
CA VAL A 9 13.01 -7.82 0.14
C VAL A 9 12.03 -7.69 -1.03
N GLU A 10 12.51 -7.42 -2.24
CA GLU A 10 11.64 -7.26 -3.41
C GLU A 10 11.30 -8.62 -4.02
N HIS A 11 10.00 -8.92 -4.06
CA HIS A 11 9.48 -10.12 -4.72
C HIS A 11 8.75 -9.75 -6.01
N ARG A 12 8.95 -10.56 -7.06
CA ARG A 12 8.18 -10.45 -8.30
C ARG A 12 6.89 -11.25 -8.17
N LEU A 13 5.75 -10.58 -8.26
CA LEU A 13 4.45 -11.24 -8.34
C LEU A 13 4.22 -11.77 -9.77
N PRO A 14 3.99 -13.07 -9.97
CA PRO A 14 3.71 -13.61 -11.29
C PRO A 14 2.32 -13.14 -11.77
N LEU A 15 2.30 -12.32 -12.82
CA LEU A 15 1.06 -11.85 -13.45
C LEU A 15 0.80 -12.60 -14.75
N LYS A 16 -0.48 -12.89 -15.03
CA LYS A 16 -0.88 -13.46 -16.32
C LYS A 16 -0.67 -12.42 -17.42
N VAL A 17 -0.04 -12.83 -18.51
CA VAL A 17 0.22 -11.97 -19.68
C VAL A 17 -1.09 -11.36 -20.20
N GLY A 18 -1.07 -10.05 -20.47
CA GLY A 18 -2.23 -9.32 -20.98
C GLY A 18 -3.31 -8.96 -19.95
N LYS A 19 -3.14 -9.25 -18.66
CA LYS A 19 -4.08 -8.80 -17.62
C LYS A 19 -3.94 -7.30 -17.37
N LYS A 20 -5.06 -6.59 -17.50
CA LYS A 20 -5.16 -5.16 -17.22
C LYS A 20 -5.41 -4.91 -15.73
N PRO A 21 -4.90 -3.81 -15.15
CA PRO A 21 -5.25 -3.38 -13.80
C PRO A 21 -6.76 -3.17 -13.66
N VAL A 22 -7.31 -3.53 -12.50
CA VAL A 22 -8.73 -3.31 -12.17
C VAL A 22 -8.82 -2.14 -11.20
N LYS A 23 -9.53 -1.08 -11.59
CA LYS A 23 -9.84 0.04 -10.69
C LYS A 23 -11.00 -0.36 -9.79
N GLN A 24 -10.75 -0.54 -8.51
CA GLN A 24 -11.78 -0.82 -7.51
C GLN A 24 -12.28 0.47 -6.86
N ASN A 25 -13.58 0.53 -6.55
CA ASN A 25 -14.16 1.63 -5.82
C ASN A 25 -13.74 1.57 -4.34
N PRO A 26 -13.45 2.71 -3.69
CA PRO A 26 -13.18 2.74 -2.25
C PRO A 26 -14.36 2.18 -1.46
N ARG A 27 -14.06 1.41 -0.42
CA ARG A 27 -15.08 0.91 0.50
C ARG A 27 -15.43 2.00 1.51
N GLN A 28 -16.71 2.17 1.80
CA GLN A 28 -17.16 3.04 2.89
C GLN A 28 -16.96 2.31 4.23
N PHE A 29 -16.41 3.02 5.21
CA PHE A 29 -16.19 2.53 6.56
C PHE A 29 -16.91 3.44 7.56
N ALA A 30 -17.18 2.91 8.75
CA ALA A 30 -17.70 3.72 9.85
C ALA A 30 -16.71 4.85 10.21
N PRO A 31 -17.19 6.04 10.62
CA PRO A 31 -16.32 7.20 10.89
C PRO A 31 -15.18 6.91 11.88
N GLU A 32 -15.47 6.14 12.93
CA GLU A 32 -14.47 5.75 13.94
C GLU A 32 -13.30 4.94 13.36
N VAL A 33 -13.57 4.14 12.33
CA VAL A 33 -12.56 3.34 11.63
C VAL A 33 -11.77 4.22 10.66
N VAL A 34 -12.43 5.18 10.01
CA VAL A 34 -11.78 6.13 9.10
C VAL A 34 -10.71 6.95 9.83
N GLU A 35 -10.98 7.40 11.06
CA GLU A 35 -9.99 8.14 11.85
C GLU A 35 -8.77 7.28 12.20
N LYS A 36 -8.97 6.01 12.55
CA LYS A 36 -7.86 5.05 12.77
C LYS A 36 -7.06 4.79 11.49
N ILE A 37 -7.74 4.66 10.35
CA ILE A 37 -7.09 4.47 9.04
C ILE A 37 -6.20 5.67 8.71
N LYS A 38 -6.68 6.90 8.92
CA LYS A 38 -5.89 8.12 8.66
C LYS A 38 -4.63 8.16 9.52
N ALA A 39 -4.75 7.85 10.81
CA ALA A 39 -3.60 7.82 11.72
C ALA A 39 -2.54 6.79 11.27
N GLU A 40 -2.96 5.58 10.88
CA GLU A 40 -2.03 4.55 10.41
C GLU A 40 -1.39 4.91 9.05
N ILE A 41 -2.14 5.54 8.13
CA ILE A 41 -1.60 6.05 6.87
C ILE A 41 -0.47 7.06 7.15
N GLN A 42 -0.66 8.00 8.08
CA GLN A 42 0.37 8.99 8.42
C GLN A 42 1.62 8.30 8.97
N ARG A 43 1.46 7.35 9.90
CA ARG A 43 2.56 6.56 10.44
C ARG A 43 3.36 5.83 9.36
N LEU A 44 2.69 5.23 8.38
CA LEU A 44 3.35 4.51 7.28
C LEU A 44 4.05 5.44 6.28
N LEU A 45 3.52 6.65 6.06
CA LEU A 45 4.16 7.68 5.26
C LEU A 45 5.45 8.19 5.92
N ASP A 46 5.40 8.49 7.21
CA ASP A 46 6.57 8.95 7.98
C ASP A 46 7.69 7.89 7.98
N ALA A 47 7.31 6.61 8.06
CA ALA A 47 8.22 5.48 7.94
C ALA A 47 8.72 5.21 6.51
N LYS A 48 8.26 5.97 5.50
CA LYS A 48 8.54 5.77 4.07
C LYS A 48 8.20 4.37 3.57
N PHE A 49 7.20 3.73 4.18
CA PHE A 49 6.75 2.40 3.81
C PHE A 49 5.79 2.44 2.63
N ILE A 50 4.92 3.45 2.61
CA ILE A 50 4.06 3.79 1.46
C ILE A 50 4.48 5.14 0.88
N ARG A 51 4.04 5.43 -0.35
CA ARG A 51 4.29 6.68 -1.05
C ARG A 51 3.01 7.17 -1.70
N THR A 52 2.83 8.49 -1.75
CA THR A 52 1.80 9.09 -2.60
C THR A 52 2.16 8.86 -4.07
N ALA A 53 1.15 8.62 -4.90
CA ALA A 53 1.30 8.42 -6.34
C ALA A 53 1.65 9.73 -7.06
#